data_AF-A0A183AVI4-F1
#
_entry.id   AF-A0A183AVI4-F1
#
_cell.length_a   1.000
_cell.length_b   1.000
_cell.length_c   1.000
_cell.angle_alpha   90.00
_cell.angle_beta   90.00
_cell.angle_gamma   90.00
#
_symmetry.space_group_name_H-M   'P 1'
#
loop_
_entity.id
_entity.type
_entity.pdbx_description
1 polymer ?
#
loop_
_entity_poly.entity_id
_entity_poly.type
_entity_poly.pdbx_seq_one_letter_code
_entity_poly.pdbx_strand_id
1 'polypeptide(L)'
;LLEAGFFAVILSRLLGMFLIRWLLFRLMFASGVVKLTSGCPSWWGLEALHWHYQSECIPNPVAWFAHWLPGWFHKFSVACTLLIEIILPLLFVFSHRTIRVFSFYAQVFLQLLIIATGNFNFFNMLTIVLCYSLLKDEDFPNPFS
;
A
#
# COMPACT_ATOMS: atom_id res chain seq x y z
N LEU A 1 -14.12 -28.88 -27.87
CA LEU A 1 -12.71 -28.44 -27.72
C LEU A 1 -12.60 -26.91 -27.63
N LEU A 2 -13.21 -26.14 -28.54
CA LEU A 2 -13.26 -24.67 -28.48
C LEU A 2 -13.90 -24.11 -27.20
N GLU A 3 -15.07 -24.63 -26.80
CA GLU A 3 -15.75 -24.26 -25.54
C GLU A 3 -14.85 -24.44 -24.31
N ALA A 4 -14.20 -25.61 -24.18
CA ALA A 4 -13.31 -25.92 -23.06
C ALA A 4 -12.07 -25.01 -23.04
N GLY A 5 -11.52 -24.65 -24.20
CA GLY A 5 -10.42 -23.69 -24.31
C GLY A 5 -10.81 -22.29 -23.88
N PHE A 6 -12.02 -21.83 -24.24
CA PHE A 6 -12.54 -20.53 -23.82
C PHE A 6 -12.70 -20.42 -22.30
N PHE A 7 -13.30 -21.44 -21.66
CA PHE A 7 -13.41 -21.49 -20.20
C PHE A 7 -12.05 -21.53 -19.51
N ALA A 8 -11.08 -22.27 -20.05
CA ALA A 8 -9.73 -22.32 -19.47
C ALA A 8 -9.01 -20.97 -19.51
N VAL A 9 -9.18 -20.19 -20.58
CA VAL A 9 -8.60 -18.83 -20.71
C VAL A 9 -9.26 -17.85 -19.74
N ILE A 10 -10.58 -17.91 -19.57
CA ILE A 10 -11.27 -17.05 -18.59
C ILE A 10 -10.85 -17.41 -17.17
N LEU A 11 -10.82 -18.71 -16.85
CA LEU A 11 -10.44 -19.18 -15.53
C LEU A 11 -9.00 -18.80 -15.19
N SER A 12 -8.07 -18.95 -16.14
CA SER A 12 -6.67 -18.55 -15.92
C SER A 12 -6.53 -17.03 -15.69
N ARG A 13 -7.31 -16.21 -16.40
CA ARG A 13 -7.35 -14.76 -16.19
C ARG A 13 -7.90 -14.37 -14.82
N LEU A 14 -9.01 -14.99 -14.39
CA LEU A 14 -9.61 -14.75 -13.09
C LEU A 14 -8.70 -15.20 -11.94
N LEU A 15 -8.10 -16.38 -12.07
CA LEU A 15 -7.12 -16.90 -11.12
C LEU A 15 -5.87 -16.01 -11.04
N GLY A 16 -5.36 -15.53 -12.18
CA GLY A 16 -4.22 -14.62 -12.23
C GLY A 16 -4.50 -13.31 -11.47
N MET A 17 -5.65 -12.67 -11.70
CA MET A 17 -6.03 -11.46 -10.97
C MET A 17 -6.25 -11.72 -9.48
N PHE A 18 -6.82 -12.87 -9.11
CA PHE A 18 -6.97 -13.26 -7.72
C PHE A 18 -5.61 -13.45 -7.03
N LEU A 19 -4.67 -14.12 -7.68
CA LEU A 19 -3.32 -14.35 -7.17
C LEU A 19 -2.56 -13.04 -6.92
N ILE A 20 -2.65 -12.09 -7.86
CA ILE A 20 -2.02 -10.77 -7.73
C ILE A 20 -2.60 -10.00 -6.54
N ARG A 21 -3.93 -10.01 -6.38
CA ARG A 21 -4.60 -9.36 -5.23
C ARG A 21 -4.25 -10.03 -3.91
N TRP A 22 -4.16 -11.36 -3.90
CA TRP A 22 -3.73 -12.13 -2.73
C TRP A 22 -2.27 -11.85 -2.36
N LEU A 23 -1.40 -11.70 -3.36
CA LEU A 23 -0.01 -11.32 -3.16
C LEU A 23 0.09 -9.92 -2.55
N LEU A 24 -0.64 -8.94 -3.10
CA LEU A 24 -0.70 -7.58 -2.55
C LEU A 24 -1.20 -7.59 -1.10
N PHE A 25 -2.26 -8.37 -0.82
CA PHE A 25 -2.78 -8.55 0.53
C PHE A 25 -1.69 -9.04 1.49
N ARG A 26 -1.00 -10.15 1.14
CA ARG A 26 0.05 -10.70 2.00
C ARG A 26 1.21 -9.75 2.18
N LEU A 27 1.62 -9.06 1.12
CA LEU A 27 2.77 -8.16 1.15
C LEU A 27 2.51 -6.96 2.08
N MET A 28 1.34 -6.33 1.98
CA MET A 28 0.98 -5.20 2.84
C MET A 28 0.71 -5.64 4.28
N PHE A 29 -0.04 -6.73 4.46
CA PHE A 29 -0.36 -7.25 5.78
C PHE A 29 0.90 -7.71 6.52
N ALA A 30 1.81 -8.41 5.85
CA ALA A 30 3.08 -8.82 6.44
C ALA A 30 3.96 -7.61 6.80
N SER A 31 4.01 -6.57 5.96
CA SER A 31 4.72 -5.32 6.27
C SER A 31 4.23 -4.69 7.58
N GLY A 32 2.91 -4.52 7.72
CA GLY A 32 2.32 -3.92 8.93
C GLY A 32 2.47 -4.80 10.17
N VAL A 33 2.24 -6.12 10.04
CA VAL A 33 2.34 -7.05 11.17
C VAL A 33 3.77 -7.16 11.67
N VAL A 34 4.77 -7.29 10.79
CA VAL A 34 6.19 -7.38 11.19
C VAL A 34 6.64 -6.12 11.94
N LYS A 35 6.14 -4.95 11.56
CA LYS A 35 6.41 -3.69 12.28
C LYS A 35 5.89 -3.75 13.73
N LEU A 36 4.69 -4.28 13.95
CA LEU A 36 4.13 -4.43 15.30
C LEU A 36 4.77 -5.57 16.11
N THR A 37 5.07 -6.69 15.45
CA THR A 37 5.65 -7.89 16.11
C THR A 37 7.15 -7.80 16.33
N SER A 38 7.84 -6.83 15.71
CA SER A 38 9.25 -6.53 15.96
C SER A 38 9.55 -6.18 17.42
N GLY A 39 8.52 -5.81 18.20
CA GLY A 39 8.66 -5.52 19.63
C GLY A 39 9.45 -4.24 19.92
N CYS A 40 9.80 -3.45 18.90
CA CYS A 40 10.52 -2.20 19.12
C CYS A 40 9.60 -1.16 19.79
N PRO A 41 10.02 -0.55 20.90
CA PRO A 41 9.25 0.47 21.61
C PRO A 41 8.84 1.64 20.70
N SER A 42 9.64 1.95 19.68
CA SER A 42 9.42 3.05 18.74
C SER A 42 8.19 2.86 17.84
N TRP A 43 7.84 1.62 17.47
CA TRP A 43 6.63 1.34 16.68
C TRP A 43 5.37 1.45 17.54
N TRP A 44 5.42 0.91 18.76
CA TRP A 44 4.31 1.01 19.73
C TRP A 44 4.13 2.42 20.29
N GLY A 45 5.21 3.17 20.45
CA GLY A 45 5.22 4.57 20.89
C GLY A 45 4.91 5.58 19.77
N LEU A 46 4.70 5.11 18.53
CA LEU A 46 4.44 5.95 17.35
C LEU A 46 5.58 6.93 17.01
N GLU A 47 6.79 6.68 17.50
CA GLU A 47 7.97 7.55 17.28
C GLU A 47 8.91 7.01 16.19
N ALA A 48 8.53 5.92 15.52
CA ALA A 48 9.32 5.28 14.47
C ALA A 48 9.76 6.27 13.37
N LEU A 49 8.89 7.19 12.96
CA LEU A 49 9.22 8.20 11.93
C LEU A 49 10.28 9.21 12.39
N HIS A 50 10.37 9.47 13.70
CA HIS A 50 11.33 10.43 14.25
C HIS A 50 12.78 9.94 14.03
N TRP A 51 12.98 8.64 14.20
CA TRP A 51 14.25 7.96 13.94
C TRP A 51 14.46 7.64 12.46
N HIS A 52 13.38 7.41 11.72
CA HIS A 52 13.44 7.04 10.32
C HIS A 52 14.14 8.10 9.45
N TYR A 53 13.87 9.39 9.67
CA TYR A 53 14.50 10.46 8.90
C TYR A 53 16.00 10.62 9.16
N GLN A 54 16.49 10.17 10.31
CA GLN A 54 17.89 10.30 10.71
C GLN A 54 18.75 9.10 10.31
N SER A 55 18.13 7.94 10.11
CA SER A 55 18.82 6.68 9.81
C SER A 55 18.80 6.31 8.31
N GLU A 56 18.29 7.20 7.46
CA GLU A 56 18.34 7.06 6.00
C GLU A 56 19.76 7.26 5.47
N CYS A 57 20.21 6.33 4.62
CA CYS A 57 21.53 6.40 3.99
C CYS A 57 21.64 7.53 2.95
N ILE A 58 20.51 8.04 2.45
CA ILE A 58 20.45 9.10 1.44
C ILE A 58 19.83 10.34 2.10
N PRO A 59 20.59 11.43 2.28
CA PRO A 59 20.02 12.66 2.83
C PRO A 59 19.00 13.24 1.85
N ASN A 60 17.76 13.37 2.32
CA ASN A 60 16.65 13.88 1.53
C ASN A 60 16.21 15.27 2.08
N PRO A 61 16.13 16.32 1.24
CA PRO A 61 15.66 17.65 1.66
C PRO A 61 14.26 17.62 2.29
N VAL A 62 13.39 16.71 1.81
CA VAL A 62 12.04 16.53 2.36
C VAL A 62 12.09 15.87 3.74
N ALA A 63 13.03 14.95 3.97
CA ALA A 63 13.24 14.36 5.30
C ALA A 63 13.75 15.40 6.31
N TRP A 64 14.57 16.36 5.86
CA TRP A 64 14.99 17.50 6.70
C TRP A 64 13.80 18.39 7.10
N PHE A 65 12.93 18.75 6.14
CA PHE A 65 11.70 19.48 6.46
C PHE A 65 10.77 18.65 7.36
N ALA A 66 10.62 17.36 7.08
CA ALA A 66 9.83 16.44 7.88
C ALA A 66 10.33 16.39 9.32
N HIS A 67 11.65 16.44 9.56
CA HIS A 67 12.20 16.43 10.92
C HIS A 67 11.76 17.65 11.77
N TRP A 68 11.43 18.78 11.14
CA TRP A 68 10.94 19.98 11.83
C TRP A 68 9.43 19.96 12.10
N LEU A 69 8.69 18.95 11.63
CA LEU A 69 7.26 18.87 11.90
C LEU A 69 6.99 18.54 13.39
N PRO A 70 5.86 19.00 13.93
CA PRO A 70 5.54 18.79 15.34
C PRO A 70 5.35 17.29 15.63
N GLY A 71 5.82 16.85 16.81
CA GLY A 71 5.84 15.43 17.18
C GLY A 71 4.50 14.69 17.08
N TRP A 72 3.37 15.41 17.26
CA TRP A 72 2.03 14.82 17.10
C TRP A 72 1.74 14.41 15.64
N PHE A 73 2.28 15.14 14.66
CA PHE A 73 2.10 14.85 13.24
C PHE A 73 2.84 13.57 12.84
N HIS A 74 4.04 13.36 13.38
CA HIS A 74 4.78 12.11 13.20
C HIS A 74 4.03 10.92 13.80
N LYS A 75 3.50 11.08 15.02
CA LYS A 75 2.71 10.03 15.68
C LYS A 75 1.45 9.68 14.87
N PHE A 76 0.76 10.70 14.38
CA PHE A 76 -0.40 10.52 13.49
C PHE A 76 -0.01 9.81 12.18
N SER A 77 1.09 10.21 11.55
CA SER A 77 1.55 9.61 10.29
C SER A 77 1.96 8.14 10.44
N VAL A 78 2.60 7.76 11.56
CA VAL A 78 2.92 6.36 11.87
C VAL A 78 1.64 5.56 12.09
N ALA A 79 0.68 6.11 12.85
CA ALA A 79 -0.61 5.46 13.07
C ALA A 79 -1.36 5.24 11.75
N CYS A 80 -1.44 6.27 10.90
CA CYS A 80 -2.06 6.18 9.59
C CYS A 80 -1.39 5.13 8.70
N THR A 81 -0.05 5.08 8.68
CA THR A 81 0.70 4.06 7.93
C THR A 81 0.33 2.64 8.39
N LEU A 82 0.35 2.38 9.70
CA LEU A 82 0.01 1.06 10.25
C LEU A 82 -1.45 0.69 9.99
N LEU A 83 -2.37 1.65 10.14
CA LEU A 83 -3.78 1.43 9.82
C LEU A 83 -3.97 1.12 8.34
N ILE A 84 -3.31 1.86 7.45
CA ILE A 84 -3.39 1.66 5.99
C ILE A 84 -2.79 0.29 5.60
N GLU A 85 -1.67 -0.10 6.20
CA GLU A 85 -1.01 -1.39 5.93
C GLU A 85 -1.77 -2.60 6.48
N ILE A 86 -2.57 -2.46 7.55
CA ILE A 86 -3.26 -3.59 8.18
C ILE A 86 -4.75 -3.65 7.78
N ILE A 87 -5.43 -2.50 7.77
CA ILE A 87 -6.88 -2.43 7.52
C ILE A 87 -7.21 -2.49 6.03
N LEU A 88 -6.47 -1.77 5.16
CA LEU A 88 -6.78 -1.77 3.73
C LEU A 88 -6.63 -3.15 3.07
N PRO A 89 -5.65 -4.00 3.45
CA PRO A 89 -5.60 -5.36 2.93
C PRO A 89 -6.83 -6.19 3.33
N LEU A 90 -7.30 -6.08 4.58
CA LEU A 90 -8.52 -6.77 5.03
C LEU A 90 -9.75 -6.31 4.24
N LEU A 91 -9.79 -5.02 3.87
CA LEU A 91 -10.83 -4.44 3.04
C LEU A 91 -10.84 -5.00 1.60
N PHE A 92 -9.74 -5.56 1.07
CA PHE A 92 -9.74 -6.21 -0.25
C PHE A 92 -10.61 -7.46 -0.33
N VAL A 93 -10.87 -8.11 0.81
CA VAL A 93 -11.78 -9.26 0.88
C VAL A 93 -13.23 -8.83 0.62
N PHE A 94 -13.58 -7.59 0.98
CA PHE A 94 -14.89 -7.01 0.71
C PHE A 94 -14.89 -6.38 -0.68
N SER A 95 -15.44 -7.10 -1.67
CA SER A 95 -15.47 -6.71 -3.09
C SER A 95 -16.43 -5.53 -3.39
N HIS A 96 -16.43 -4.47 -2.58
CA HIS A 96 -17.20 -3.26 -2.83
C HIS A 96 -16.39 -2.28 -3.69
N ARG A 97 -17.00 -1.75 -4.77
CA ARG A 97 -16.33 -0.88 -5.75
C ARG A 97 -15.64 0.32 -5.09
N THR A 98 -16.35 1.06 -4.25
CA THR A 98 -15.83 2.24 -3.54
C THR A 98 -14.61 1.92 -2.69
N ILE A 99 -14.61 0.77 -2.02
CA ILE A 99 -13.52 0.35 -1.13
C ILE A 99 -12.26 0.07 -1.94
N ARG A 100 -12.37 -0.63 -3.08
CA ARG A 100 -11.21 -0.90 -3.94
C ARG A 100 -10.54 0.39 -4.44
N VAL A 101 -11.34 1.35 -4.90
CA VAL A 101 -10.86 2.64 -5.41
C VAL A 101 -10.25 3.47 -4.29
N PHE A 102 -10.90 3.54 -3.12
CA PHE A 102 -10.35 4.22 -1.95
C PHE A 102 -9.01 3.60 -1.51
N SER A 103 -8.96 2.26 -1.41
CA SER A 103 -7.74 1.57 -1.02
C SER A 103 -6.61 1.75 -2.03
N PHE A 104 -6.92 1.83 -3.33
CA PHE A 104 -5.95 2.16 -4.37
C PHE A 104 -5.33 3.53 -4.11
N TYR A 105 -6.15 4.58 -3.96
CA TYR A 105 -5.64 5.94 -3.75
C TYR A 105 -4.89 6.06 -2.43
N ALA A 106 -5.42 5.48 -1.35
CA ALA A 106 -4.77 5.50 -0.04
C ALA A 106 -3.40 4.80 -0.08
N GLN A 107 -3.27 3.67 -0.79
CA GLN A 107 -1.98 3.00 -0.91
C GLN A 107 -0.98 3.72 -1.80
N VAL A 108 -1.43 4.22 -2.96
CA VAL A 108 -0.55 5.02 -3.82
C VAL A 108 -0.08 6.27 -3.08
N PHE A 109 -0.96 6.95 -2.36
CA PHE A 109 -0.61 8.11 -1.57
C PHE A 109 0.41 7.79 -0.47
N LEU A 110 0.18 6.71 0.30
CA LEU A 110 1.13 6.26 1.30
C LEU A 110 2.49 5.95 0.67
N GLN A 111 2.50 5.27 -0.48
CA GLN A 111 3.73 4.90 -1.14
C GLN A 111 4.51 6.10 -1.67
N LEU A 112 3.81 7.10 -2.19
CA LEU A 112 4.41 8.37 -2.62
C LEU A 112 5.00 9.13 -1.44
N LEU A 113 4.31 9.16 -0.29
CA LEU A 113 4.86 9.76 0.93
C LEU A 113 6.11 9.02 1.40
N ILE A 114 6.11 7.69 1.34
CA ILE A 114 7.30 6.90 1.67
C ILE A 114 8.43 7.26 0.70
N ILE A 115 8.23 7.19 -0.63
CA ILE A 115 9.24 7.59 -1.63
C ILE A 115 9.76 9.02 -1.37
N ALA A 116 8.86 9.94 -1.08
CA ALA A 116 9.20 11.34 -0.85
C ALA A 116 10.00 11.55 0.44
N THR A 117 9.94 10.63 1.42
CA THR A 117 10.61 10.79 2.71
C THR A 117 11.76 9.81 2.95
N GLY A 118 11.79 8.68 2.26
CA GLY A 118 12.82 7.65 2.37
C GLY A 118 12.69 6.56 1.28
N ASN A 119 13.78 6.27 0.57
CA ASN A 119 13.68 5.52 -0.69
C ASN A 119 13.82 4.00 -0.49
N PHE A 120 12.70 3.29 -0.30
CA PHE A 120 12.64 1.81 -0.35
C PHE A 120 12.56 1.23 -1.78
N ASN A 121 12.74 2.08 -2.81
CA ASN A 121 12.77 1.85 -4.26
C ASN A 121 11.94 0.64 -4.77
N PHE A 122 12.47 -0.57 -4.62
CA PHE A 122 11.84 -1.81 -5.09
C PHE A 122 10.48 -2.10 -4.46
N PHE A 123 10.34 -2.02 -3.13
CA PHE A 123 9.08 -2.33 -2.46
C PHE A 123 7.99 -1.34 -2.84
N ASN A 124 8.35 -0.06 -2.91
CA ASN A 124 7.44 1.02 -3.24
C ASN A 124 6.87 0.87 -4.65
N MET A 125 7.75 0.67 -5.64
CA MET A 125 7.33 0.48 -7.03
C MET A 125 6.49 -0.78 -7.20
N LEU A 126 6.87 -1.89 -6.55
CA LEU A 126 6.13 -3.14 -6.62
C LEU A 126 4.70 -2.98 -6.09
N THR A 127 4.52 -2.31 -4.95
CA THR A 127 3.19 -2.07 -4.38
C THR A 127 2.33 -1.19 -5.29
N ILE A 128 2.89 -0.14 -5.91
CA ILE A 128 2.16 0.71 -6.86
C ILE A 128 1.68 -0.09 -8.08
N VAL A 129 2.58 -0.92 -8.67
CA VAL A 129 2.24 -1.78 -9.81
C VAL A 129 1.15 -2.78 -9.43
N LEU A 130 1.25 -3.40 -8.26
CA LEU A 130 0.24 -4.33 -7.76
C LEU A 130 -1.10 -3.62 -7.47
N CYS A 131 -1.08 -2.38 -6.99
CA CYS A 131 -2.29 -1.59 -6.76
C CYS A 131 -3.07 -1.34 -8.05
N TYR A 132 -2.39 -1.21 -9.20
CA TYR A 132 -3.07 -1.05 -10.49
C TYR A 132 -4.03 -2.21 -10.82
N SER A 133 -3.75 -3.42 -10.31
CA SER A 133 -4.64 -4.60 -10.48
C SER A 133 -6.02 -4.47 -9.79
N LEU A 134 -6.22 -3.44 -8.97
CA LEU A 134 -7.48 -3.16 -8.29
C LEU A 134 -8.41 -2.26 -9.09
N LEU A 135 -7.87 -1.43 -9.99
CA LEU A 135 -8.66 -0.63 -10.90
C LEU A 135 -9.31 -1.54 -11.95
N LYS A 136 -10.61 -1.34 -12.18
CA LYS A 136 -11.32 -1.92 -13.33
C LYS A 136 -11.63 -0.82 -14.33
N ASP A 137 -11.77 -1.18 -15.61
CA ASP A 137 -12.10 -0.23 -16.68
C ASP A 137 -13.40 0.54 -16.38
N GLU A 138 -14.34 -0.08 -15.68
CA GLU A 138 -15.59 0.53 -15.23
C GLU A 138 -15.43 1.69 -14.24
N ASP A 139 -14.26 1.82 -13.60
CA ASP A 139 -13.96 2.84 -12.59
C ASP A 139 -13.59 4.20 -13.20
N PHE A 140 -13.29 4.25 -14.50
CA PHE A 140 -13.02 5.50 -15.21
C PHE A 140 -14.34 6.16 -15.66
N PRO A 141 -14.50 7.48 -15.50
CA PRO A 141 -15.67 8.18 -16.02
C PRO A 141 -15.67 8.06 -17.54
N ASN A 142 -16.69 7.40 -18.09
CA ASN A 142 -16.87 7.29 -19.53
C ASN A 142 -17.21 8.69 -20.06
N PRO A 143 -16.42 9.26 -20.99
CA PRO A 143 -16.73 10.57 -21.56
C PRO A 143 -17.94 10.56 -22.51
N PHE A 144 -18.65 9.42 -22.66
CA PHE A 144 -19.73 9.19 -23.62
C PHE A 144 -21.06 8.72 -23.00
N SER A 145 -21.25 8.89 -21.68
CA SER A 145 -22.54 8.64 -21.01
C SER A 145 -23.20 9.91 -20.53
#